data_AF-A0A932GA31-F1
#
_entry.id   AF-A0A932GA31-F1
#
_cell.length_a   1.000
_cell.length_b   1.000
_cell.length_c   1.000
_cell.angle_alpha   90.00
_cell.angle_beta   90.00
_cell.angle_gamma   90.00
#
_symmetry.space_group_name_H-M   'P 1'
#
loop_
_entity.id
_entity.type
_entity.pdbx_description
1 polymer ?
#
loop_
_entity_poly.entity_id
_entity_poly.type
_entity_poly.pdbx_seq_one_letter_code
_entity_poly.pdbx_strand_id
1 'polypeptide(L)'
;MAENIKPSPGALENFREEFLAAWAQLPDKGLFFGLLAAWLALFHFLGNSTFGYVDTPSLLGWMFNAYNAPLSEDGHGNLIPFVVLGLFWWKREELLAAPKQIWWPALGGVLAALALHVVGYTVQQPRLSVVALFAGLYGLMGLVWGRAWLKASFFPFVLLVFCIPVGSLGESLTFPLRMFATNITTTVSNTLLGISVLQDGVRIFDPNGAYQYEVAAACSGIRSLISLTALTTIYGFVTFKAPWKQCLFVVLAVPLAVANNVARLSAVIIAAEAFDQQAGMVVHEWFGFVSFAAALGVVLAVGHWLREEAPAPRRPS
;
A
#
# COMPACT_ATOMS: atom_id res chain seq x y z
N MET A 1 57.15 -10.58 -0.90
CA MET A 1 55.91 -11.36 -0.64
C MET A 1 54.78 -10.62 -1.33
N ALA A 2 54.27 -11.15 -2.44
CA ALA A 2 53.15 -10.55 -3.14
C ALA A 2 51.89 -10.74 -2.29
N GLU A 3 51.34 -9.65 -1.79
CA GLU A 3 50.06 -9.59 -1.09
C GLU A 3 48.99 -10.04 -2.08
N ASN A 4 48.39 -11.20 -1.80
CA ASN A 4 47.35 -11.80 -2.63
C ASN A 4 46.05 -11.03 -2.39
N ILE A 5 45.91 -9.88 -3.07
CA ILE A 5 44.68 -9.08 -3.09
C ILE A 5 43.64 -9.90 -3.84
N LYS A 6 42.84 -10.69 -3.10
CA LYS A 6 41.63 -11.30 -3.66
C LYS A 6 40.77 -10.17 -4.25
N PRO A 7 40.27 -10.31 -5.48
CA PRO A 7 39.35 -9.34 -6.05
C PRO A 7 38.15 -9.20 -5.11
N SER A 8 37.71 -7.96 -4.86
CA SER A 8 36.49 -7.70 -4.09
C SER A 8 35.35 -8.52 -4.70
N PRO A 9 34.62 -9.33 -3.92
CA PRO A 9 33.55 -10.14 -4.48
C PRO A 9 32.54 -9.23 -5.17
N GLY A 10 31.97 -9.69 -6.28
CA GLY A 10 30.93 -8.94 -6.97
C GLY A 10 29.73 -8.70 -6.04
N ALA A 11 28.94 -7.65 -6.28
CA ALA A 11 27.80 -7.30 -5.44
C ALA A 11 26.82 -8.48 -5.19
N LEU A 12 26.66 -9.34 -6.19
CA LEU A 12 25.83 -10.55 -6.10
C LEU A 12 26.43 -11.63 -5.18
N GLU A 13 27.75 -11.72 -5.14
CA GLU A 13 28.47 -12.68 -4.31
C GLU A 13 28.45 -12.25 -2.83
N ASN A 14 28.67 -10.96 -2.57
CA ASN A 14 28.47 -10.37 -1.24
C ASN A 14 27.04 -10.59 -0.73
N PHE A 15 26.03 -10.32 -1.56
CA PHE A 15 24.63 -10.57 -1.20
C PHE A 15 24.37 -12.04 -0.88
N ARG A 16 24.92 -12.96 -1.68
CA ARG A 16 24.76 -14.41 -1.47
C ARG A 16 25.40 -14.84 -0.15
N GLU A 17 26.60 -14.38 0.17
CA GLU A 17 27.27 -14.69 1.43
C GLU A 17 26.48 -14.18 2.64
N GLU A 18 26.04 -12.91 2.60
CA GLU A 18 25.18 -12.33 3.64
C GLU A 18 23.87 -13.09 3.80
N PHE A 19 23.24 -13.48 2.69
CA PHE A 19 22.00 -14.24 2.69
C PHE A 19 22.17 -15.61 3.34
N LEU A 20 23.22 -16.34 2.97
CA LEU A 20 23.51 -17.64 3.56
C LEU A 20 23.83 -17.54 5.05
N ALA A 21 24.58 -16.52 5.47
CA ALA A 21 24.86 -16.26 6.87
C ALA A 21 23.59 -15.95 7.68
N ALA A 22 22.74 -15.05 7.16
CA ALA A 22 21.44 -14.73 7.76
C ALA A 22 20.53 -15.97 7.86
N TRP A 23 20.48 -16.77 6.78
CA TRP A 23 19.68 -17.98 6.71
C TRP A 23 20.15 -19.08 7.68
N ALA A 24 21.46 -19.16 7.93
CA ALA A 24 22.03 -20.10 8.88
C ALA A 24 21.65 -19.76 10.34
N GLN A 25 21.51 -18.46 10.66
CA GLN A 25 21.18 -17.98 12.01
C GLN A 25 19.70 -18.17 12.38
N LEU A 26 18.80 -18.46 11.43
CA LEU A 26 17.39 -18.66 11.70
C LEU A 26 17.12 -20.07 12.26
N PRO A 27 16.70 -20.21 13.53
CA PRO A 27 16.30 -21.48 14.10
C PRO A 27 14.93 -21.89 13.56
N ASP A 28 14.65 -23.19 13.64
CA ASP A 28 13.34 -23.77 13.34
C ASP A 28 12.75 -23.41 11.96
N LYS A 29 13.62 -23.05 11.01
CA LYS A 29 13.21 -22.71 9.63
C LYS A 29 12.43 -23.84 8.96
N GLY A 30 12.82 -25.10 9.18
CA GLY A 30 12.08 -26.26 8.66
C GLY A 30 10.63 -26.32 9.16
N LEU A 31 10.43 -26.06 10.47
CA LEU A 31 9.10 -25.98 11.07
C LEU A 31 8.31 -24.81 10.47
N PHE A 32 8.90 -23.61 10.40
CA PHE A 32 8.24 -22.44 9.83
C PHE A 32 7.82 -22.66 8.37
N PHE A 33 8.72 -23.11 7.50
CA PHE A 33 8.41 -23.32 6.08
C PHE A 33 7.43 -24.48 5.86
N GLY A 34 7.46 -25.51 6.71
CA GLY A 34 6.45 -26.57 6.71
C GLY A 34 5.05 -26.03 7.07
N LEU A 35 4.94 -25.26 8.15
CA LEU A 35 3.69 -24.62 8.56
C LEU A 35 3.20 -23.60 7.52
N LEU A 36 4.12 -22.82 6.95
CA LEU A 36 3.84 -21.86 5.89
C LEU A 36 3.30 -22.57 4.65
N ALA A 37 3.92 -23.67 4.22
CA ALA A 37 3.45 -24.44 3.07
C ALA A 37 2.05 -25.00 3.31
N ALA A 38 1.78 -25.56 4.50
CA ALA A 38 0.45 -26.03 4.87
C ALA A 38 -0.59 -24.89 4.88
N TRP A 39 -0.21 -23.72 5.42
CA TRP A 39 -1.05 -22.53 5.46
C TRP A 39 -1.37 -22.03 4.05
N LEU A 40 -0.36 -21.89 3.18
CA LEU A 40 -0.55 -21.48 1.80
C LEU A 40 -1.37 -22.51 1.00
N ALA A 41 -1.17 -23.81 1.25
CA ALA A 41 -1.96 -24.86 0.63
C ALA A 41 -3.45 -24.76 1.00
N LEU A 42 -3.78 -24.47 2.27
CA LEU A 42 -5.16 -24.20 2.69
C LEU A 42 -5.78 -23.07 1.86
N PHE A 43 -5.09 -21.93 1.73
CA PHE A 43 -5.60 -20.79 0.94
C PHE A 43 -5.53 -21.00 -0.58
N HIS A 44 -4.73 -21.94 -1.06
CA HIS A 44 -4.66 -22.27 -2.49
C HIS A 44 -5.77 -23.24 -2.91
N PHE A 45 -6.10 -24.21 -2.07
CA PHE A 45 -7.08 -25.25 -2.41
C PHE A 45 -8.47 -25.02 -1.81
N LEU A 46 -8.57 -24.28 -0.69
CA LEU A 46 -9.82 -23.95 0.00
C LEU A 46 -9.90 -22.44 0.31
N GLY A 47 -9.29 -21.59 -0.51
CA GLY A 47 -9.19 -20.16 -0.21
C GLY A 47 -10.36 -19.32 -0.71
N ASN A 48 -10.93 -19.67 -1.86
CA ASN A 48 -11.97 -18.90 -2.52
C ASN A 48 -13.29 -19.68 -2.56
N SER A 49 -14.33 -19.12 -1.92
CA SER A 49 -15.68 -19.69 -1.88
C SER A 49 -16.68 -19.03 -2.84
N THR A 50 -16.23 -18.09 -3.66
CA THR A 50 -17.07 -17.40 -4.68
C THR A 50 -17.22 -18.23 -5.95
N PHE A 51 -17.44 -19.54 -5.79
CA PHE A 51 -17.65 -20.50 -6.87
C PHE A 51 -18.74 -19.96 -7.83
N GLY A 52 -18.35 -19.61 -9.06
CA GLY A 52 -19.24 -19.05 -10.08
C GLY A 52 -18.93 -17.62 -10.56
N TYR A 53 -18.22 -16.79 -9.78
CA TYR A 53 -17.78 -15.45 -10.21
C TYR A 53 -16.33 -15.43 -10.70
N VAL A 54 -15.47 -16.18 -10.02
CA VAL A 54 -14.08 -16.41 -10.41
C VAL A 54 -13.85 -17.91 -10.28
N ASP A 55 -13.61 -18.57 -11.41
CA ASP A 55 -13.47 -20.04 -11.48
C ASP A 55 -12.10 -20.50 -10.96
N THR A 56 -11.88 -20.31 -9.66
CA THR A 56 -10.68 -20.77 -8.98
C THR A 56 -10.97 -21.07 -7.51
N PRO A 57 -10.50 -22.19 -6.95
CA PRO A 57 -10.56 -22.45 -5.51
C PRO A 57 -9.48 -21.68 -4.72
N SER A 58 -8.54 -21.05 -5.44
CA SER A 58 -7.37 -20.38 -4.86
C SER A 58 -7.67 -18.94 -4.48
N LEU A 59 -7.46 -18.60 -3.22
CA LEU A 59 -7.48 -17.19 -2.78
C LEU A 59 -6.39 -16.39 -3.48
N LEU A 60 -5.21 -16.97 -3.70
CA LEU A 60 -4.11 -16.29 -4.41
C LEU A 60 -4.48 -16.02 -5.87
N GLY A 61 -5.19 -16.97 -6.51
CA GLY A 61 -5.74 -16.80 -7.85
C GLY A 61 -6.81 -15.71 -7.88
N TRP A 62 -7.69 -15.68 -6.88
CA TRP A 62 -8.67 -14.62 -6.71
C TRP A 62 -8.02 -13.24 -6.52
N MET A 63 -6.99 -13.14 -5.67
CA MET A 63 -6.23 -11.90 -5.46
C MET A 63 -5.58 -11.44 -6.77
N PHE A 64 -4.92 -12.33 -7.50
CA PHE A 64 -4.32 -12.03 -8.79
C PHE A 64 -5.35 -11.50 -9.79
N ASN A 65 -6.52 -12.14 -9.89
CA ASN A 65 -7.60 -11.67 -10.75
C ASN A 65 -8.14 -10.30 -10.30
N ALA A 66 -8.28 -10.09 -8.99
CA ALA A 66 -8.73 -8.81 -8.44
C ALA A 66 -7.77 -7.66 -8.75
N TYR A 67 -6.45 -7.89 -8.66
CA TYR A 67 -5.45 -6.86 -8.95
C TYR A 67 -5.31 -6.53 -10.44
N ASN A 68 -5.53 -7.52 -11.31
CA ASN A 68 -5.23 -7.42 -12.74
C ASN A 68 -6.49 -7.30 -13.63
N ALA A 69 -7.69 -7.21 -13.04
CA ALA A 69 -8.89 -6.97 -13.82
C ALA A 69 -8.79 -5.64 -14.60
N PRO A 70 -9.35 -5.52 -15.83
CA PRO A 70 -9.14 -4.36 -16.71
C PRO A 70 -9.53 -2.99 -16.13
N LEU A 71 -10.45 -2.96 -15.16
CA LEU A 71 -10.93 -1.75 -14.48
C LEU A 71 -10.41 -1.66 -13.03
N SER A 72 -9.46 -2.51 -12.64
CA SER A 72 -8.95 -2.56 -11.28
C SER A 72 -8.02 -1.39 -10.98
N GLU A 73 -8.25 -0.77 -9.83
CA GLU A 73 -7.36 0.23 -9.22
C GLU A 73 -6.39 -0.42 -8.21
N ASP A 74 -6.46 -1.75 -8.05
CA ASP A 74 -5.76 -2.51 -7.01
C ASP A 74 -4.45 -3.17 -7.48
N GLY A 75 -3.95 -2.83 -8.68
CA GLY A 75 -2.73 -3.41 -9.26
C GLY A 75 -1.47 -3.27 -8.39
N HIS A 76 -1.45 -2.29 -7.48
CA HIS A 76 -0.40 -2.10 -6.48
C HIS A 76 -0.23 -3.33 -5.57
N GLY A 77 -1.30 -4.10 -5.32
CA GLY A 77 -1.28 -5.31 -4.49
C GLY A 77 -0.31 -6.39 -4.97
N ASN A 78 0.03 -6.41 -6.27
CA ASN A 78 1.07 -7.29 -6.80
C ASN A 78 2.48 -6.92 -6.31
N LEU A 79 2.76 -5.63 -6.12
CA LEU A 79 4.10 -5.13 -5.79
C LEU A 79 4.38 -5.14 -4.28
N ILE A 80 3.35 -4.96 -3.45
CA ILE A 80 3.49 -4.85 -2.00
C ILE A 80 4.23 -6.04 -1.37
N PRO A 81 3.96 -7.33 -1.72
CA PRO A 81 4.71 -8.45 -1.16
C PRO A 81 6.21 -8.35 -1.40
N PHE A 82 6.65 -7.88 -2.58
CA PHE A 82 8.07 -7.68 -2.89
C PHE A 82 8.69 -6.54 -2.08
N VAL A 83 7.95 -5.43 -1.90
CA VAL A 83 8.37 -4.34 -1.02
C VAL A 83 8.54 -4.84 0.41
N VAL A 84 7.59 -5.63 0.91
CA VAL A 84 7.64 -6.21 2.26
C VAL A 84 8.84 -7.13 2.41
N LEU A 85 9.11 -8.03 1.45
CA LEU A 85 10.31 -8.87 1.46
C LEU A 85 11.60 -8.04 1.47
N GLY A 86 11.66 -6.97 0.67
CA GLY A 86 12.78 -6.03 0.68
C GLY A 86 12.96 -5.34 2.03
N LEU A 87 11.88 -4.97 2.72
CA LEU A 87 11.92 -4.38 4.05
C LEU A 87 12.34 -5.39 5.13
N PHE A 88 11.90 -6.65 5.03
CA PHE A 88 12.39 -7.73 5.88
C PHE A 88 13.90 -7.93 5.72
N TRP A 89 14.39 -7.90 4.47
CA TRP A 89 15.82 -7.96 4.19
C TRP A 89 16.57 -6.74 4.74
N TRP A 90 16.03 -5.53 4.56
CA TRP A 90 16.66 -4.32 5.09
C TRP A 90 16.74 -4.35 6.63
N LYS A 91 15.68 -4.83 7.30
CA LYS A 91 15.63 -5.01 8.76
C LYS A 91 16.25 -6.31 9.26
N ARG A 92 16.97 -7.07 8.42
CA ARG A 92 17.52 -8.38 8.79
C ARG A 92 18.36 -8.37 10.07
N GLU A 93 19.19 -7.35 10.27
CA GLU A 93 20.05 -7.26 11.47
C GLU A 93 19.23 -7.13 12.75
N GLU A 94 18.21 -6.26 12.75
CA GLU A 94 17.28 -6.09 13.88
C GLU A 94 16.49 -7.38 14.15
N LEU A 95 16.00 -8.02 13.08
CA LEU A 95 15.25 -9.27 13.16
C LEU A 95 16.11 -10.42 13.67
N LEU A 96 17.35 -10.54 13.20
CA LEU A 96 18.29 -11.58 13.62
C LEU A 96 18.81 -11.36 15.05
N ALA A 97 18.98 -10.11 15.48
CA ALA A 97 19.33 -9.78 16.86
C ALA A 97 18.20 -10.07 17.87
N ALA A 98 16.93 -10.08 17.43
CA ALA A 98 15.80 -10.36 18.32
C ALA A 98 15.86 -11.79 18.89
N PRO A 99 15.59 -11.99 20.19
CA PRO A 99 15.58 -13.33 20.78
C PRO A 99 14.49 -14.18 20.13
N LYS A 100 14.90 -15.35 19.62
CA LYS A 100 14.02 -16.31 18.95
C LYS A 100 13.65 -17.41 19.94
N GLN A 101 12.36 -17.57 20.14
CA GLN A 101 11.81 -18.64 20.98
C GLN A 101 10.41 -18.99 20.50
N ILE A 102 10.07 -20.27 20.60
CA ILE A 102 8.70 -20.71 20.35
C ILE A 102 7.77 -20.02 21.35
N TRP A 103 6.71 -19.40 20.84
CA TRP A 103 5.77 -18.64 21.66
C TRP A 103 4.35 -19.13 21.42
N TRP A 104 3.95 -20.15 22.19
CA TRP A 104 2.65 -20.80 22.13
C TRP A 104 1.43 -19.87 22.13
N PRO A 105 1.40 -18.71 22.83
CA PRO A 105 0.28 -17.78 22.72
C PRO A 105 -0.01 -17.29 21.30
N ALA A 106 0.97 -17.28 20.39
CA ALA A 106 0.75 -16.94 18.99
C ALA A 106 -0.16 -17.96 18.26
N LEU A 107 -0.27 -19.19 18.77
CA LEU A 107 -1.23 -20.18 18.27
C LEU A 107 -2.66 -19.66 18.35
N GLY A 108 -3.00 -18.90 19.39
CA GLY A 108 -4.30 -18.24 19.49
C GLY A 108 -4.56 -17.28 18.33
N GLY A 109 -3.53 -16.56 17.88
CA GLY A 109 -3.60 -15.70 16.69
C GLY A 109 -3.79 -16.49 15.39
N VAL A 110 -3.09 -17.62 15.24
CA VAL A 110 -3.25 -18.52 14.07
C VAL A 110 -4.66 -19.11 14.05
N LEU A 111 -5.18 -19.57 15.19
CA LEU A 111 -6.53 -20.12 15.30
C LEU A 111 -7.60 -19.06 15.05
N ALA A 112 -7.39 -17.83 15.54
CA ALA A 112 -8.29 -16.71 15.25
C ALA A 112 -8.30 -16.35 13.75
N ALA A 113 -7.13 -16.35 13.11
CA ALA A 113 -7.03 -16.16 11.66
C ALA A 113 -7.73 -17.29 10.90
N LEU A 114 -7.58 -18.55 11.34
CA LEU A 114 -8.28 -19.68 10.74
C LEU A 114 -9.80 -19.56 10.90
N ALA A 115 -10.29 -19.17 12.08
CA ALA A 115 -11.70 -18.91 12.31
C ALA A 115 -12.22 -17.78 11.42
N LEU A 116 -11.45 -16.70 11.26
CA LEU A 116 -11.78 -15.60 10.36
C LEU A 116 -11.85 -16.06 8.90
N HIS A 117 -10.93 -16.94 8.47
CA HIS A 117 -10.98 -17.55 7.15
C HIS A 117 -12.24 -18.41 6.98
N VAL A 118 -12.58 -19.26 7.96
CA VAL A 118 -13.80 -20.07 7.92
C VAL A 118 -15.04 -19.17 7.78
N VAL A 119 -15.13 -18.08 8.56
CA VAL A 119 -16.22 -17.10 8.43
C VAL A 119 -16.21 -16.46 7.05
N GLY A 120 -15.07 -15.98 6.57
CA GLY A 120 -14.92 -15.38 5.24
C GLY A 120 -15.32 -16.32 4.12
N TYR A 121 -14.94 -17.60 4.24
CA TYR A 121 -15.26 -18.64 3.30
C TYR A 121 -16.78 -18.95 3.32
N THR A 122 -17.39 -19.11 4.48
CA THR A 122 -18.83 -19.44 4.59
C THR A 122 -19.74 -18.31 4.13
N VAL A 123 -19.38 -17.05 4.40
CA VAL A 123 -20.17 -15.88 3.95
C VAL A 123 -19.79 -15.41 2.54
N GLN A 124 -18.95 -16.17 1.83
CA GLN A 124 -18.50 -15.85 0.48
C GLN A 124 -17.85 -14.46 0.35
N GLN A 125 -17.04 -14.08 1.35
CA GLN A 125 -16.28 -12.84 1.36
C GLN A 125 -14.76 -13.12 1.33
N PRO A 126 -14.14 -13.25 0.14
CA PRO A 126 -12.71 -13.57 -0.01
C PRO A 126 -11.78 -12.58 0.69
N ARG A 127 -12.20 -11.32 0.86
CA ARG A 127 -11.40 -10.27 1.52
C ARG A 127 -11.11 -10.60 2.98
N LEU A 128 -12.07 -11.21 3.68
CA LEU A 128 -11.86 -11.71 5.05
C LEU A 128 -10.83 -12.84 5.05
N SER A 129 -10.86 -13.70 4.04
CA SER A 129 -9.83 -14.73 3.84
C SER A 129 -8.44 -14.13 3.54
N VAL A 130 -8.34 -13.00 2.83
CA VAL A 130 -7.05 -12.28 2.63
C VAL A 130 -6.52 -11.74 3.95
N VAL A 131 -7.39 -11.13 4.77
CA VAL A 131 -7.01 -10.68 6.12
C VAL A 131 -6.53 -11.86 6.96
N ALA A 132 -7.25 -12.98 6.92
CA ALA A 132 -6.88 -14.21 7.62
C ALA A 132 -5.55 -14.80 7.14
N LEU A 133 -5.28 -14.81 5.82
CA LEU A 133 -4.03 -15.30 5.24
C LEU A 133 -2.84 -14.56 5.86
N PHE A 134 -2.87 -13.23 5.86
CA PHE A 134 -1.79 -12.41 6.41
C PHE A 134 -1.78 -12.45 7.95
N ALA A 135 -2.92 -12.34 8.63
CA ALA A 135 -2.96 -12.45 10.09
C ALA A 135 -2.39 -13.80 10.59
N GLY A 136 -2.69 -14.88 9.88
CA GLY A 136 -2.14 -16.21 10.15
C GLY A 136 -0.65 -16.30 9.85
N LEU A 137 -0.18 -15.72 8.74
CA LEU A 137 1.26 -15.62 8.45
C LEU A 137 2.02 -14.90 9.57
N TYR A 138 1.47 -13.80 10.08
CA TYR A 138 2.01 -13.09 11.24
C TYR A 138 1.99 -13.98 12.48
N GLY A 139 0.87 -14.67 12.74
CA GLY A 139 0.75 -15.64 13.83
C GLY A 139 1.80 -16.76 13.76
N LEU A 140 2.05 -17.32 12.58
CA LEU A 140 3.05 -18.37 12.36
C LEU A 140 4.47 -17.88 12.64
N MET A 141 4.83 -16.67 12.18
CA MET A 141 6.11 -16.07 12.54
C MET A 141 6.25 -15.87 14.04
N GLY A 142 5.15 -15.48 14.71
CA GLY A 142 5.10 -15.33 16.15
C GLY A 142 5.21 -16.65 16.90
N LEU A 143 4.63 -17.72 16.37
CA LEU A 143 4.67 -19.04 16.96
C LEU A 143 6.09 -19.59 16.95
N VAL A 144 6.82 -19.43 15.84
CA VAL A 144 8.18 -19.98 15.67
C VAL A 144 9.25 -19.06 16.27
N TRP A 145 9.21 -17.75 16.00
CA TRP A 145 10.28 -16.82 16.37
C TRP A 145 9.92 -15.88 17.52
N GLY A 146 8.70 -15.92 18.02
CA GLY A 146 8.30 -15.30 19.28
C GLY A 146 7.87 -13.83 19.18
N ARG A 147 7.48 -13.27 20.33
CA ARG A 147 6.95 -11.91 20.44
C ARG A 147 7.95 -10.82 20.03
N ALA A 148 9.24 -11.03 20.28
CA ALA A 148 10.27 -10.05 19.92
C ALA A 148 10.38 -9.93 18.39
N TRP A 149 10.34 -11.06 17.68
CA TRP A 149 10.28 -11.08 16.21
C TRP A 149 9.06 -10.34 15.68
N LEU A 150 7.88 -10.58 16.26
CA LEU A 150 6.66 -9.87 15.86
C LEU A 150 6.79 -8.36 16.01
N LYS A 151 7.30 -7.87 17.14
CA LYS A 151 7.51 -6.44 17.35
C LYS A 151 8.44 -5.82 16.31
N ALA A 152 9.55 -6.49 15.99
CA ALA A 152 10.52 -6.01 15.00
C ALA A 152 9.98 -6.07 13.55
N SER A 153 9.18 -7.08 13.24
CA SER A 153 8.56 -7.31 11.92
C SER A 153 7.22 -6.61 11.71
N PHE A 154 6.65 -5.99 12.75
CA PHE A 154 5.34 -5.33 12.68
C PHE A 154 5.26 -4.29 11.56
N PHE A 155 6.29 -3.44 11.42
CA PHE A 155 6.30 -2.41 10.38
C PHE A 155 6.23 -2.99 8.96
N PRO A 156 7.16 -3.86 8.52
CA PRO A 156 7.03 -4.51 7.20
C PRO A 156 5.69 -5.22 7.04
N PHE A 157 5.18 -5.84 8.11
CA PHE A 157 3.96 -6.63 8.05
C PHE A 157 2.69 -5.80 7.84
N VAL A 158 2.59 -4.63 8.48
CA VAL A 158 1.42 -3.74 8.34
C VAL A 158 1.18 -3.33 6.88
N LEU A 159 2.23 -3.24 6.06
CA LEU A 159 2.07 -2.92 4.64
C LEU A 159 1.29 -3.98 3.85
N LEU A 160 1.22 -5.23 4.33
CA LEU A 160 0.40 -6.27 3.68
C LEU A 160 -1.11 -5.96 3.75
N VAL A 161 -1.55 -5.01 4.56
CA VAL A 161 -2.93 -4.47 4.52
C VAL A 161 -3.25 -3.90 3.13
N PHE A 162 -2.27 -3.31 2.44
CA PHE A 162 -2.43 -2.82 1.06
C PHE A 162 -2.55 -3.94 0.02
N CYS A 163 -2.37 -5.20 0.41
CA CYS A 163 -2.72 -6.33 -0.44
C CYS A 163 -4.22 -6.67 -0.39
N ILE A 164 -5.02 -6.10 0.51
CA ILE A 164 -6.45 -6.43 0.55
C ILE A 164 -7.16 -5.67 -0.58
N PRO A 165 -7.72 -6.34 -1.61
CA PRO A 165 -8.35 -5.64 -2.73
C PRO A 165 -9.54 -4.82 -2.23
N VAL A 166 -9.55 -3.53 -2.55
CA VAL A 166 -10.60 -2.61 -2.13
C VAL A 166 -11.81 -2.75 -3.05
N GLY A 167 -11.61 -3.05 -4.34
CA GLY A 167 -12.67 -3.36 -5.31
C GLY A 167 -13.92 -2.50 -5.16
N SER A 168 -15.09 -3.14 -5.12
CA SER A 168 -16.40 -2.47 -4.95
C SER A 168 -16.61 -1.75 -3.60
N LEU A 169 -15.90 -2.11 -2.53
CA LEU A 169 -15.95 -1.33 -1.27
C LEU A 169 -15.31 0.05 -1.46
N GLY A 170 -14.45 0.17 -2.46
CA GLY A 170 -13.91 1.44 -2.92
C GLY A 170 -15.01 2.36 -3.42
N GLU A 171 -16.11 1.86 -4.00
CA GLU A 171 -17.19 2.72 -4.49
C GLU A 171 -17.86 3.52 -3.38
N SER A 172 -18.10 2.88 -2.22
CA SER A 172 -18.69 3.55 -1.05
C SER A 172 -17.79 4.66 -0.47
N LEU A 173 -16.48 4.55 -0.64
CA LEU A 173 -15.51 5.59 -0.22
C LEU A 173 -15.25 6.62 -1.32
N THR A 174 -15.17 6.17 -2.57
CA THR A 174 -14.86 7.01 -3.74
C THR A 174 -16.00 7.93 -4.11
N PHE A 175 -17.26 7.53 -3.92
CA PHE A 175 -18.39 8.40 -4.26
C PHE A 175 -18.43 9.67 -3.39
N PRO A 176 -18.35 9.61 -2.05
CA PRO A 176 -18.22 10.81 -1.22
C PRO A 176 -16.99 11.65 -1.58
N LEU A 177 -15.84 11.02 -1.82
CA LEU A 177 -14.61 11.72 -2.22
C LEU A 177 -14.76 12.44 -3.57
N ARG A 178 -15.43 11.81 -4.54
CA ARG A 178 -15.75 12.41 -5.85
C ARG A 178 -16.69 13.60 -5.71
N MET A 179 -17.76 13.46 -4.94
CA MET A 179 -18.69 14.56 -4.66
C MET A 179 -17.96 15.73 -3.99
N PHE A 180 -17.13 15.44 -2.99
CA PHE A 180 -16.36 16.45 -2.28
C PHE A 180 -15.37 17.18 -3.20
N ALA A 181 -14.59 16.44 -4.00
CA ALA A 181 -13.67 17.01 -4.97
C ALA A 181 -14.40 17.85 -6.03
N THR A 182 -15.53 17.36 -6.55
CA THR A 182 -16.35 18.06 -7.55
C THR A 182 -16.92 19.36 -7.00
N ASN A 183 -17.40 19.37 -5.75
CA ASN A 183 -17.90 20.58 -5.08
C ASN A 183 -16.80 21.64 -4.94
N ILE A 184 -15.61 21.22 -4.48
CA ILE A 184 -14.47 22.13 -4.33
C ILE A 184 -14.07 22.68 -5.70
N THR A 185 -13.88 21.81 -6.69
CA THR A 185 -13.48 22.22 -8.04
C THR A 185 -14.49 23.18 -8.66
N THR A 186 -15.79 22.90 -8.56
CA THR A 186 -16.86 23.79 -9.07
C THR A 186 -16.83 25.16 -8.38
N THR A 187 -16.62 25.18 -7.06
CA THR A 187 -16.50 26.42 -6.31
C THR A 187 -15.27 27.21 -6.74
N VAL A 188 -14.12 26.56 -6.86
CA VAL A 188 -12.86 27.16 -7.30
C VAL A 188 -12.98 27.70 -8.74
N SER A 189 -13.58 26.95 -9.66
CA SER A 189 -13.76 27.37 -11.05
C SER A 189 -14.63 28.62 -11.15
N ASN A 190 -15.78 28.62 -10.47
CA ASN A 190 -16.71 29.75 -10.51
C ASN A 190 -16.17 31.00 -9.79
N THR A 191 -15.49 30.84 -8.66
CA THR A 191 -15.08 31.98 -7.81
C THR A 191 -13.68 32.50 -8.08
N LEU A 192 -12.71 31.61 -8.30
CA LEU A 192 -11.29 31.98 -8.46
C LEU A 192 -10.88 32.07 -9.92
N LEU A 193 -11.38 31.17 -10.77
CA LEU A 193 -11.00 31.12 -12.19
C LEU A 193 -11.94 31.93 -13.09
N GLY A 194 -13.14 32.29 -12.61
CA GLY A 194 -14.14 33.02 -13.39
C GLY A 194 -14.76 32.20 -14.52
N ILE A 195 -14.62 30.87 -14.48
CA ILE A 195 -15.16 29.95 -15.48
C ILE A 195 -16.52 29.48 -14.98
N SER A 196 -17.59 29.82 -15.71
CA SER A 196 -18.95 29.46 -15.32
C SER A 196 -19.21 27.99 -15.63
N VAL A 197 -19.33 27.18 -14.58
CA VAL A 197 -19.62 25.75 -14.70
C VAL A 197 -20.84 25.37 -13.87
N LEU A 198 -21.68 24.52 -14.44
CA LEU A 198 -22.81 23.89 -13.76
C LEU A 198 -22.40 22.52 -13.25
N GLN A 199 -22.96 22.14 -12.11
CA GLN A 199 -22.71 20.85 -11.47
C GLN A 199 -24.02 20.08 -11.30
N ASP A 200 -24.02 18.82 -11.74
CA ASP A 200 -25.07 17.84 -11.45
C ASP A 200 -24.42 16.57 -10.86
N GLY A 201 -24.46 16.45 -9.54
CA GLY A 201 -23.77 15.37 -8.82
C GLY A 201 -22.26 15.42 -9.03
N VAL A 202 -21.71 14.37 -9.67
CA VAL A 202 -20.29 14.26 -10.05
C VAL A 202 -20.00 14.73 -11.48
N ARG A 203 -21.01 15.28 -12.17
CA ARG A 203 -20.87 15.85 -13.52
C ARG A 203 -20.70 17.36 -13.44
N ILE A 204 -19.78 17.87 -14.23
CA ILE A 204 -19.51 19.29 -14.44
C ILE A 204 -19.70 19.57 -15.92
N PHE A 205 -20.47 20.59 -16.27
CA PHE A 205 -20.72 20.95 -17.67
C PHE A 205 -20.80 22.46 -17.84
N ASP A 206 -20.45 22.90 -19.04
CA ASP A 206 -20.57 24.29 -19.45
C ASP A 206 -22.06 24.64 -19.69
N PRO A 207 -22.56 25.78 -19.16
CA PRO A 207 -23.89 26.30 -19.50
C PRO A 207 -24.19 26.36 -21.01
N ASN A 208 -23.20 26.59 -21.85
CA ASN A 208 -23.37 26.69 -23.31
C ASN A 208 -23.25 25.34 -24.03
N GLY A 209 -22.93 24.26 -23.31
CA GLY A 209 -22.81 22.91 -23.84
C GLY A 209 -21.52 22.63 -24.62
N ALA A 210 -20.48 23.47 -24.50
CA ALA A 210 -19.21 23.27 -25.21
C ALA A 210 -18.42 22.06 -24.69
N TYR A 211 -18.53 21.74 -23.40
CA TYR A 211 -17.88 20.59 -22.79
C TYR A 211 -18.69 20.01 -21.62
N GLN A 212 -18.45 18.72 -21.35
CA GLN A 212 -19.06 17.98 -20.26
C GLN A 212 -18.05 16.98 -19.71
N TYR A 213 -17.84 17.01 -18.40
CA TYR A 213 -17.01 16.06 -17.68
C TYR A 213 -17.81 15.35 -16.62
N GLU A 214 -17.75 14.02 -16.63
CA GLU A 214 -18.17 13.22 -15.49
C GLU A 214 -16.93 12.78 -14.74
N VAL A 215 -16.88 13.06 -13.43
CA VAL A 215 -15.82 12.54 -12.56
C VAL A 215 -16.06 11.03 -12.38
N ALA A 216 -15.59 10.26 -13.35
CA ALA A 216 -15.70 8.81 -13.37
C ALA A 216 -15.01 8.17 -12.15
N ALA A 217 -15.27 6.89 -11.89
CA ALA A 217 -14.64 6.16 -10.80
C ALA A 217 -13.10 6.18 -10.89
N ALA A 218 -12.54 6.17 -12.10
CA ALA A 218 -11.10 6.35 -12.35
C ALA A 218 -10.56 7.71 -11.85
N CYS A 219 -11.41 8.75 -11.85
CA CYS A 219 -11.07 10.10 -11.39
C CYS A 219 -11.24 10.28 -9.87
N SER A 220 -11.67 9.24 -9.14
CA SER A 220 -11.86 9.29 -7.68
C SER A 220 -10.59 9.60 -6.89
N GLY A 221 -9.41 9.43 -7.51
CA GLY A 221 -8.13 9.59 -6.84
C GLY A 221 -7.82 8.45 -5.89
N ILE A 222 -8.57 7.35 -5.89
CA ILE A 222 -8.34 6.21 -4.97
C ILE A 222 -6.99 5.54 -5.21
N ARG A 223 -6.56 5.38 -6.47
CA ARG A 223 -5.22 4.88 -6.80
C ARG A 223 -4.13 5.76 -6.20
N SER A 224 -4.26 7.08 -6.38
CA SER A 224 -3.34 8.06 -5.80
C SER A 224 -3.39 8.05 -4.27
N LEU A 225 -4.57 7.94 -3.66
CA LEU A 225 -4.75 7.85 -2.22
C LEU A 225 -4.05 6.61 -1.65
N ILE A 226 -4.29 5.44 -2.22
CA ILE A 226 -3.66 4.19 -1.75
C ILE A 226 -2.14 4.27 -1.94
N SER A 227 -1.68 4.77 -3.09
CA SER A 227 -0.24 4.91 -3.38
C SER A 227 0.44 5.89 -2.42
N LEU A 228 -0.19 7.04 -2.14
CA LEU A 228 0.29 8.03 -1.18
C LEU A 228 0.23 7.50 0.25
N THR A 229 -0.80 6.74 0.61
CA THR A 229 -0.92 6.13 1.95
C THR A 229 0.17 5.08 2.15
N ALA A 230 0.43 4.22 1.16
CA ALA A 230 1.52 3.26 1.21
C ALA A 230 2.88 3.96 1.30
N LEU A 231 3.11 4.97 0.47
CA LEU A 231 4.35 5.76 0.47
C LEU A 231 4.58 6.49 1.80
N THR A 232 3.59 7.20 2.32
CA THR A 232 3.68 7.91 3.60
C THR A 232 3.82 6.95 4.78
N THR A 233 3.24 5.75 4.71
CA THR A 233 3.47 4.68 5.68
C THR A 233 4.94 4.26 5.64
N ILE A 234 5.47 3.89 4.48
CA ILE A 234 6.88 3.48 4.33
C ILE A 234 7.81 4.59 4.82
N TYR A 235 7.62 5.80 4.31
CA TYR A 235 8.45 6.96 4.66
C TYR A 235 8.35 7.29 6.15
N GLY A 236 7.14 7.35 6.69
CA GLY A 236 6.90 7.71 8.09
C GLY A 236 7.60 6.77 9.06
N PHE A 237 7.51 5.46 8.83
CA PHE A 237 8.16 4.45 9.67
C PHE A 237 9.68 4.36 9.48
N VAL A 238 10.19 4.69 8.29
CA VAL A 238 11.63 4.73 8.03
C VAL A 238 12.27 5.97 8.66
N THR A 239 11.60 7.12 8.58
CA THR A 239 12.17 8.41 8.98
C THR A 239 11.93 8.74 10.44
N PHE A 240 10.76 8.38 11.00
CA PHE A 240 10.37 8.80 12.35
C PHE A 240 10.40 7.65 13.35
N LYS A 241 10.92 7.90 14.56
CA LYS A 241 10.86 6.97 15.69
C LYS A 241 9.55 7.08 16.48
N ALA A 242 8.98 8.28 16.55
CA ALA A 242 7.79 8.54 17.34
C ALA A 242 6.52 8.07 16.61
N PRO A 243 5.66 7.23 17.23
CA PRO A 243 4.49 6.66 16.57
C PRO A 243 3.44 7.69 16.18
N TRP A 244 3.37 8.82 16.91
CA TRP A 244 2.46 9.91 16.55
C TRP A 244 2.87 10.60 15.24
N LYS A 245 4.19 10.72 14.96
CA LYS A 245 4.69 11.29 13.69
C LYS A 245 4.44 10.35 12.52
N GLN A 246 4.60 9.04 12.75
CA GLN A 246 4.25 8.01 11.78
C GLN A 246 2.75 8.09 11.43
N CYS A 247 1.88 8.13 12.46
CA CYS A 247 0.44 8.25 12.27
C CYS A 247 0.06 9.56 11.56
N LEU A 248 0.66 10.69 11.96
CA LEU A 248 0.45 11.98 11.31
C LEU A 248 0.77 11.92 9.81
N PHE A 249 1.86 11.25 9.44
CA PHE A 249 2.26 11.09 8.04
C PHE A 249 1.26 10.27 7.23
N VAL A 250 0.77 9.16 7.80
CA VAL A 250 -0.27 8.34 7.17
C VAL A 250 -1.56 9.14 7.00
N VAL A 251 -1.96 9.90 8.03
CA VAL A 251 -3.15 10.77 7.97
C VAL A 251 -2.98 11.88 6.93
N LEU A 252 -1.77 12.43 6.76
CA LEU A 252 -1.45 13.45 5.76
C LEU A 252 -1.67 12.97 4.31
N ALA A 253 -1.63 11.65 4.06
CA ALA A 253 -1.91 11.10 2.73
C ALA A 253 -3.33 11.45 2.23
N VAL A 254 -4.31 11.50 3.13
CA VAL A 254 -5.71 11.78 2.79
C VAL A 254 -5.91 13.21 2.26
N PRO A 255 -5.57 14.29 3.00
CA PRO A 255 -5.73 15.65 2.50
C PRO A 255 -4.85 15.91 1.27
N LEU A 256 -3.65 15.32 1.20
CA LEU A 256 -2.81 15.43 0.00
C LEU A 256 -3.46 14.78 -1.21
N ALA A 257 -4.03 13.59 -1.09
CA ALA A 257 -4.72 12.92 -2.19
C ALA A 257 -5.94 13.73 -2.67
N VAL A 258 -6.71 14.31 -1.75
CA VAL A 258 -7.86 15.17 -2.09
C VAL A 258 -7.41 16.45 -2.78
N ALA A 259 -6.44 17.17 -2.21
CA ALA A 259 -5.90 18.41 -2.80
C ALA A 259 -5.34 18.16 -4.20
N ASN A 260 -4.61 17.05 -4.37
CA ASN A 260 -4.06 16.63 -5.65
C ASN A 260 -5.16 16.32 -6.69
N ASN A 261 -6.26 15.68 -6.25
CA ASN A 261 -7.40 15.42 -7.12
C ASN A 261 -8.11 16.71 -7.55
N VAL A 262 -8.32 17.65 -6.61
CA VAL A 262 -8.91 18.97 -6.91
C VAL A 262 -8.05 19.72 -7.92
N ALA A 263 -6.74 19.79 -7.70
CA ALA A 263 -5.81 20.45 -8.62
C ALA A 263 -5.86 19.85 -10.02
N ARG A 264 -5.93 18.52 -10.13
CA ARG A 264 -6.09 17.82 -11.41
C ARG A 264 -7.41 18.18 -12.09
N LEU A 265 -8.53 18.12 -11.38
CA LEU A 265 -9.84 18.45 -11.96
C LEU A 265 -9.91 19.92 -12.42
N SER A 266 -9.36 20.85 -11.63
CA SER A 266 -9.25 22.25 -12.03
C SER A 266 -8.41 22.44 -13.30
N ALA A 267 -7.28 21.74 -13.42
CA ALA A 267 -6.44 21.79 -14.62
C ALA A 267 -7.16 21.26 -15.86
N VAL A 268 -7.94 20.19 -15.72
CA VAL A 268 -8.78 19.64 -16.80
C VAL A 268 -9.82 20.66 -17.26
N ILE A 269 -10.53 21.32 -16.32
CA ILE A 269 -11.54 22.34 -16.67
C ILE A 269 -10.90 23.53 -17.39
N ILE A 270 -9.75 24.03 -16.90
CA ILE A 270 -9.04 25.14 -17.54
C ILE A 270 -8.66 24.79 -18.98
N ALA A 271 -8.14 23.59 -19.20
CA ALA A 271 -7.75 23.14 -20.53
C ALA A 271 -8.97 22.95 -21.46
N ALA A 272 -10.09 22.48 -20.90
CA ALA A 272 -11.32 22.30 -21.65
C ALA A 272 -11.95 23.61 -22.10
N GLU A 273 -11.99 24.60 -21.20
CA GLU A 273 -12.49 25.94 -21.48
C GLU A 273 -11.62 26.65 -22.52
N ALA A 274 -10.29 26.51 -22.42
CA ALA A 274 -9.35 27.22 -23.29
C ALA A 274 -9.27 26.65 -24.71
N PHE A 275 -9.53 25.36 -24.89
CA PHE A 275 -9.35 24.68 -26.17
C PHE A 275 -10.61 23.90 -26.55
N ASP A 276 -10.81 22.73 -25.96
CA ASP A 276 -11.96 21.85 -26.17
C ASP A 276 -11.95 20.65 -25.20
N GLN A 277 -12.97 19.81 -25.29
CA GLN A 277 -13.08 18.56 -24.51
C GLN A 277 -11.84 17.66 -24.63
N GLN A 278 -11.23 17.59 -25.82
CA GLN A 278 -10.09 16.70 -26.07
C GLN A 278 -8.85 17.19 -25.34
N ALA A 279 -8.59 18.50 -25.33
CA ALA A 279 -7.49 19.08 -24.57
C ALA A 279 -7.60 18.76 -23.07
N GLY A 280 -8.81 18.84 -22.50
CA GLY A 280 -9.04 18.43 -21.12
C GLY A 280 -8.76 16.95 -20.87
N MET A 281 -9.08 16.07 -21.82
CA MET A 281 -8.75 14.62 -21.72
C MET A 281 -7.25 14.34 -21.79
N VAL A 282 -6.52 15.04 -22.66
CA VAL A 282 -5.05 14.94 -22.73
C VAL A 282 -4.41 15.39 -21.42
N VAL A 283 -4.89 16.52 -20.87
CA VAL A 283 -4.44 16.98 -19.55
C VAL A 283 -4.80 15.96 -18.48
N HIS A 284 -5.99 15.37 -18.51
CA HIS A 284 -6.38 14.36 -17.53
C HIS A 284 -5.38 13.18 -17.46
N GLU A 285 -4.97 12.65 -18.61
CA GLU A 285 -4.01 11.53 -18.69
C GLU A 285 -2.62 11.92 -18.20
N TRP A 286 -2.09 13.06 -18.62
CA TRP A 286 -0.73 13.50 -18.27
C TRP A 286 -0.61 14.02 -16.84
N PHE A 287 -1.62 14.76 -16.38
CA PHE A 287 -1.59 15.43 -15.09
C PHE A 287 -1.63 14.44 -13.93
N GLY A 288 -2.06 13.18 -14.16
CA GLY A 288 -1.91 12.09 -13.20
C GLY A 288 -0.48 11.95 -12.69
N PHE A 289 0.52 11.92 -13.59
CA PHE A 289 1.93 11.79 -13.22
C PHE A 289 2.47 13.05 -12.52
N VAL A 290 2.13 14.22 -13.04
CA VAL A 290 2.56 15.53 -12.48
C VAL A 290 2.06 15.69 -11.05
N SER A 291 0.78 15.39 -10.85
CA SER A 291 0.11 15.48 -9.56
C SER A 291 0.72 14.51 -8.53
N PHE A 292 1.06 13.28 -8.95
CA PHE A 292 1.77 12.33 -8.10
C PHE A 292 3.19 12.81 -7.72
N ALA A 293 3.95 13.34 -8.68
CA ALA A 293 5.29 13.88 -8.42
C ALA A 293 5.25 15.09 -7.47
N ALA A 294 4.27 15.97 -7.63
CA ALA A 294 4.04 17.10 -6.73
C ALA A 294 3.71 16.62 -5.30
N ALA A 295 2.80 15.65 -5.17
CA ALA A 295 2.44 15.07 -3.87
C ALA A 295 3.65 14.38 -3.20
N LEU A 296 4.48 13.66 -3.95
CA LEU A 296 5.75 13.10 -3.46
C LEU A 296 6.69 14.21 -2.96
N GLY A 297 6.85 15.30 -3.72
CA GLY A 297 7.65 16.45 -3.32
C GLY A 297 7.19 17.05 -1.99
N VAL A 298 5.88 17.19 -1.79
CA VAL A 298 5.31 17.68 -0.52
C VAL A 298 5.58 16.71 0.63
N VAL A 299 5.39 15.41 0.42
CA VAL A 299 5.68 14.37 1.43
C VAL A 299 7.15 14.42 1.85
N LEU A 300 8.07 14.55 0.89
CA LEU A 300 9.51 14.66 1.17
C LEU A 300 9.86 15.96 1.89
N ALA A 301 9.29 17.10 1.48
CA ALA A 301 9.54 18.39 2.10
C ALA A 301 9.04 18.44 3.55
N VAL A 302 7.79 18.01 3.78
CA VAL A 302 7.21 17.89 5.12
C VAL A 302 8.01 16.90 5.97
N GLY A 303 8.48 15.82 5.34
CA GLY A 303 9.28 14.78 5.96
C GLY A 303 10.64 15.27 6.43
N HIS A 304 11.29 16.10 5.61
CA HIS A 304 12.54 16.76 5.94
C HIS A 304 12.35 17.75 7.10
N TRP A 305 11.27 18.54 7.08
CA TRP A 305 10.98 19.54 8.10
C TRP A 305 10.64 18.94 9.48
N LEU A 306 9.94 17.81 9.52
CA LEU A 306 9.57 17.10 10.76
C LEU A 306 10.68 16.19 11.31
N ARG A 307 11.78 16.02 10.55
CA ARG A 307 12.86 15.11 10.91
C ARG A 307 13.51 15.57 12.20
N GLU A 308 13.57 14.66 13.18
CA GLU A 308 14.28 14.93 14.42
C GLU A 308 15.78 15.00 14.11
N GLU A 309 16.45 16.06 14.58
CA GLU A 309 17.91 16.11 14.54
C GLU A 309 18.46 14.90 15.30
N ALA A 310 19.45 14.23 14.72
CA ALA A 310 20.09 13.09 15.36
C ALA A 310 20.65 13.51 16.73
N PRO A 311 20.52 12.69 17.79
CA PRO A 311 21.10 13.03 19.08
C PRO A 311 22.60 13.27 18.89
N ALA A 312 23.08 14.44 19.33
CA ALA A 312 24.50 14.78 19.28
C ALA A 312 25.35 13.63 19.86
N PRO A 313 26.46 13.25 19.22
CA PRO A 313 27.31 12.19 19.72
C PRO A 313 27.71 12.50 21.16
N ARG A 314 27.42 11.59 22.09
CA ARG A 314 27.86 11.73 23.48
C ARG A 314 29.38 11.81 23.45
N ARG A 315 29.94 12.92 23.93
CA ARG A 315 31.39 13.05 24.12
C ARG A 315 31.83 11.90 25.04
N PRO A 316 32.86 11.11 24.65
CA PRO A 316 33.45 10.17 25.59
C PRO A 316 33.96 10.95 26.81
N SER A 317 33.52 10.53 27.99
CA SER A 317 34.00 11.01 29.29
C SER A 317 35.40 10.50 29.58
#